data_AF-A0A7C6JQV7-F1
#
_entry.id   AF-A0A7C6JQV7-F1
#
_cell.length_a   1.000
_cell.length_b   1.000
_cell.length_c   1.000
_cell.angle_alpha   90.00
_cell.angle_beta   90.00
_cell.angle_gamma   90.00
#
_symmetry.space_group_name_H-M   'P 1'
#
loop_
_entity.id
_entity.type
_entity.pdbx_description
1 polymer ?
#
loop_
_entity_poly.entity_id
_entity_poly.type
_entity_poly.pdbx_seq_one_letter_code
_entity_poly.pdbx_strand_id
1 'polypeptide(L)' 'MDNVTIQKVINTIYSEYPKTRGGSPRISHQADGRNLLVFSFFDTLPGSKSIQQNLRVVVDDQGRILKKSISRG' A
#
# COMPACT_ATOMS: atom_id res chain seq x y z
N MET A 1 -5.66 -12.00 8.53
CA MET A 1 -6.11 -10.65 8.93
C MET A 1 -7.55 -10.49 8.48
N ASP A 2 -8.42 -9.99 9.35
CA ASP A 2 -9.84 -9.78 9.03
C ASP A 2 -10.06 -8.52 8.17
N ASN A 3 -11.26 -8.40 7.59
CA ASN A 3 -11.59 -7.30 6.68
C ASN A 3 -11.60 -5.93 7.39
N VAL A 4 -12.01 -5.90 8.66
CA VAL A 4 -12.05 -4.67 9.46
C VAL A 4 -10.65 -4.11 9.66
N THR A 5 -9.68 -4.98 9.97
CA THR A 5 -8.27 -4.62 10.17
C THR A 5 -7.62 -4.21 8.85
N ILE A 6 -7.91 -4.94 7.76
CA ILE A 6 -7.49 -4.53 6.40
C ILE A 6 -7.95 -3.11 6.09
N GLN A 7 -9.22 -2.80 6.31
CA GLN A 7 -9.76 -1.48 5.99
C GLN A 7 -9.13 -0.38 6.85
N LYS A 8 -8.84 -0.64 8.12
CA LYS A 8 -8.09 0.30 8.99
C LYS A 8 -6.71 0.60 8.42
N VAL A 9 -5.96 -0.44 8.02
CA VAL A 9 -4.63 -0.26 7.41
C VAL A 9 -4.74 0.56 6.12
N ILE A 10 -5.71 0.24 5.25
CA ILE A 10 -5.94 0.98 4.00
C ILE A 10 -6.23 2.46 4.28
N ASN A 11 -7.10 2.77 5.23
CA ASN A 11 -7.45 4.15 5.58
C ASN A 11 -6.24 4.92 6.12
N THR A 12 -5.41 4.28 6.95
CA THR A 12 -4.15 4.86 7.43
C THR A 12 -3.22 5.21 6.26
N ILE A 13 -3.04 4.27 5.31
CA ILE A 13 -2.21 4.50 4.13
C ILE A 13 -2.78 5.59 3.22
N TYR A 14 -4.09 5.65 3.03
CA TYR A 14 -4.75 6.74 2.30
C TYR A 14 -4.57 8.11 2.95
N SER A 15 -4.47 8.16 4.27
CA SER A 15 -4.18 9.39 5.00
C SER A 15 -2.74 9.84 4.77
N GLU A 16 -1.78 8.93 4.87
CA GLU A 16 -0.35 9.21 4.72
C GLU A 16 0.10 9.42 3.27
N TYR A 17 -0.52 8.73 2.32
CA TYR A 17 -0.18 8.74 0.89
C TYR A 17 -1.44 9.03 0.06
N PRO A 18 -1.90 10.30 0.00
CA PRO A 18 -3.15 10.65 -0.68
C PRO A 18 -3.24 10.20 -2.15
N LYS A 19 -2.10 10.06 -2.84
CA LYS A 19 -2.02 9.57 -4.23
C LYS A 19 -2.47 8.12 -4.41
N THR A 20 -2.50 7.35 -3.33
CA THR A 20 -2.99 5.96 -3.34
C THR A 20 -4.51 5.87 -3.16
N ARG A 21 -5.19 6.99 -2.83
CA ARG A 21 -6.64 7.01 -2.61
C ARG A 21 -7.40 6.58 -3.86
N GLY A 22 -8.45 5.79 -3.65
CA GLY A 22 -9.35 5.32 -4.71
C GLY A 22 -8.92 4.00 -5.36
N GLY A 23 -7.68 3.53 -5.12
CA GLY A 23 -7.22 2.23 -5.61
C GLY A 23 -7.21 1.17 -4.52
N SER A 24 -7.92 0.05 -4.72
CA SER A 24 -7.81 -1.10 -3.81
C SER A 24 -6.44 -1.76 -3.92
N PRO A 25 -5.68 -1.90 -2.82
CA PRO A 25 -4.38 -2.56 -2.87
C PRO A 25 -4.54 -4.04 -3.20
N ARG A 26 -3.54 -4.59 -3.88
CA ARG A 26 -3.39 -6.06 -3.94
C ARG A 26 -2.89 -6.53 -2.59
N ILE A 27 -3.58 -7.52 -2.01
CA ILE A 27 -3.23 -8.13 -0.73
C ILE A 27 -2.72 -9.54 -0.97
N SER A 28 -1.58 -9.89 -0.37
CA SER A 28 -1.02 -11.24 -0.42
C SER A 28 -0.49 -11.64 0.96
N HIS A 29 -0.78 -12.88 1.36
CA HIS A 29 -0.17 -13.47 2.55
C HIS A 29 1.32 -13.71 2.33
N GLN A 30 2.10 -13.56 3.39
CA GLN A 30 3.53 -13.85 3.46
C GLN A 30 3.77 -14.84 4.61
N ALA A 31 4.99 -15.35 4.72
CA ALA A 31 5.39 -16.17 5.87
C ALA A 31 5.23 -15.40 7.19
N ASP A 32 5.21 -16.15 8.30
CA ASP A 32 5.20 -15.62 9.68
C ASP A 32 3.99 -14.74 10.01
N GLY A 33 2.81 -15.06 9.46
CA GLY A 33 1.58 -14.32 9.74
C GLY A 33 1.53 -12.91 9.14
N ARG A 34 2.47 -12.58 8.25
CA ARG A 34 2.55 -11.25 7.62
C ARG A 34 1.66 -11.15 6.40
N ASN A 35 1.25 -9.92 6.09
CA ASN A 35 0.49 -9.58 4.91
C ASN A 35 1.22 -8.46 4.17
N LEU A 36 1.30 -8.56 2.85
CA LEU A 36 1.81 -7.52 1.97
C LEU A 36 0.63 -6.87 1.25
N LEU A 37 0.51 -5.55 1.41
CA LEU A 37 -0.41 -4.71 0.67
C LEU A 37 0.39 -3.90 -0.35
N VAL A 38 -0.04 -3.91 -1.61
CA VAL A 38 0.61 -3.17 -2.69
C VAL A 38 -0.38 -2.18 -3.29
N PHE A 39 -0.10 -0.90 -3.11
CA PHE A 39 -0.87 0.22 -3.65
C PHE A 39 -0.17 0.75 -4.89
N SER A 40 -0.86 0.74 -6.04
CA SER A 40 -0.34 1.28 -7.29
C SER A 40 -0.87 2.70 -7.50
N PHE A 41 0.00 3.64 -7.84
CA PHE A 41 -0.38 5.01 -8.16
C PHE A 41 0.55 5.59 -9.22
N PHE A 42 0.13 6.71 -9.82
CA PHE A 42 0.95 7.43 -10.80
C PHE A 42 1.49 8.71 -10.18
N ASP A 43 2.76 8.99 -10.48
CA ASP A 43 3.40 10.27 -10.22
C ASP A 43 3.63 11.02 -11.52
N THR A 44 3.33 12.32 -11.51
CA THR A 44 3.67 13.23 -12.60
C THR A 44 5.09 13.72 -12.43
N LEU A 45 5.89 13.56 -13.48
CA LEU A 45 7.24 14.09 -13.60
C LEU A 45 7.22 15.39 -14.44
N PRO A 46 8.28 16.21 -14.37
CA PRO A 46 8.44 17.36 -15.24
C PRO A 46 8.28 16.98 -16.73
N GLY A 47 7.63 17.85 -17.50
CA GLY A 47 7.38 17.62 -18.93
C GLY A 47 6.24 16.65 -19.23
N SER A 48 5.22 16.59 -18.37
CA SER A 48 3.98 15.81 -18.56
C SER A 48 4.17 14.30 -18.67
N LYS A 49 5.33 13.78 -18.24
CA LYS A 49 5.56 12.34 -18.15
C LYS A 49 4.92 11.79 -16.89
N SER A 50 4.36 10.59 -16.95
CA SER A 50 3.86 9.87 -15.78
C SER A 50 4.73 8.63 -15.51
N ILE A 51 4.99 8.35 -14.25
CA ILE A 51 5.63 7.10 -13.81
C ILE A 51 4.71 6.34 -12.88
N GLN A 52 4.56 5.04 -13.11
CA GLN A 52 3.86 4.17 -12.18
C GLN A 52 4.76 3.87 -10.98
N GLN A 53 4.20 3.98 -9.79
CA GLN A 53 4.85 3.62 -8.54
C GLN A 53 3.98 2.66 -7.75
N ASN A 54 4.65 1.84 -6.95
CA ASN A 54 4.02 0.89 -6.05
C ASN A 54 4.50 1.16 -4.63
N LEU A 55 3.56 1.50 -3.74
CA LEU A 55 3.79 1.52 -2.29
C LEU A 55 3.49 0.13 -1.73
N ARG A 56 4.52 -0.51 -1.18
CA ARG A 56 4.47 -1.83 -0.54
C ARG A 56 4.45 -1.65 0.96
N VAL A 57 3.44 -2.22 1.61
CA VAL A 57 3.21 -2.14 3.06
C VAL A 57 3.16 -3.54 3.61
N VAL A 58 4.10 -3.88 4.48
CA VAL A 58 4.12 -5.16 5.21
C VAL A 58 3.48 -4.91 6.57
N VAL A 59 2.47 -5.71 6.89
CA VAL A 59 1.76 -5.68 8.18
C VAL A 59 1.74 -7.06 8.83
N ASP A 60 1.61 -7.10 10.15
CA ASP A 60 1.27 -8.33 10.86
C ASP A 60 -0.23 -8.67 10.76
N ASP A 61 -0.66 -9.73 11.43
CA ASP A 61 -2.05 -10.20 11.48
C ASP A 61 -2.99 -9.24 12.22
N GLN A 62 -2.44 -8.43 13.13
CA GLN A 62 -3.13 -7.38 13.88
C GLN A 62 -3.16 -6.02 13.14
N GLY A 63 -2.61 -5.96 11.92
CA GLY A 63 -2.58 -4.75 11.10
C GLY A 63 -1.52 -3.72 11.53
N ARG A 64 -0.55 -4.09 12.37
CA ARG A 64 0.58 -3.21 12.68
C ARG A 64 1.50 -3.15 11.48
N ILE A 65 1.87 -1.94 11.08
CA ILE A 65 2.78 -1.72 9.96
C ILE A 65 4.21 -2.05 10.40
N LEU A 66 4.79 -3.08 9.79
CA LEU A 66 6.17 -3.51 10.02
C LEU A 66 7.15 -2.81 9.09
N LYS A 67 6.74 -2.54 7.84
CA LYS A 67 7.60 -1.90 6.84
C LYS A 67 6.78 -1.20 5.76
N LYS A 68 7.30 -0.07 5.26
CA LYS A 68 6.83 0.60 4.04
C LYS A 68 7.99 0.78 3.07
N SER A 69 7.78 0.54 1.78
CA SER A 69 8.76 0.84 0.74
C SER A 69 8.08 1.25 -0.55
N ILE A 70 8.70 2.15 -1.31
CA ILE A 70 8.22 2.55 -2.63
C ILE A 70 9.16 1.96 -3.68
N SER A 71 8.58 1.39 -4.73
CA SER A 71 9.29 0.86 -5.89
C SER A 71 8.66 1.41 -7.18
N ARG A 72 9.46 1.56 -8.23
CA ARG A 72 8.94 1.84 -9.57
C ARG A 72 8.28 0.58 -10.14
N GLY A 73 7.12 0.76 -10.78
CA GLY A 73 6.38 -0.29 -11.48
C GLY A 73 6.68 -0.28 -12.96
#